data_AF-A0A969FRN5-F1
#
_entry.id   AF-A0A969FRN5-F1
#
_cell.length_a   1.000
_cell.length_b   1.000
_cell.length_c   1.000
_cell.angle_alpha   90.00
_cell.angle_beta   90.00
_cell.angle_gamma   90.00
#
_symmetry.space_group_name_H-M   'P 1'
#
loop_
_entity.id
_entity.type
_entity.pdbx_description
1 polymer ?
#
loop_
_entity_poly.entity_id
_entity_poly.type
_entity_poly.pdbx_seq_one_letter_code
_entity_poly.pdbx_strand_id
1 'polypeptide(L)'
;MTSASTSEVARHLVAWAQGFAWPACATTIDLPHLQQLYPDLEAPRCQDMTYLLQRVHDDAAQWEAEIIETLAKQFGIQSWRKQEVQDALERFAAALQHASQFDMRLRQHVLTSIASIFADAYGPPATDIRPAIREVLAHWYTEHPIPAENDLSDDASILLRHITAETGDAETVLLSTLPRALADIGQAYQQWPTCQVLDHYLASVQQVVGEINAYVPLTGAEHAWLTSIVTQGLRRPLTETAWEQRRLLAIVAQHLHDWLSSHRLPRFAATLSEHDMRELFPKFQEPIIATGSVLVHCLSCLPDELASMLLTTLPAALGQHAASSEWGQNDVDDLLERFMLVCQLVRTLGNRLEHHLYTSIGKAFGVADDGDTIATILAGIHNWPKQHILLPGEKLSPNATALHSALQTSEADPRSALLVRLPREICEVGESYEKWQTWNIRTTYVTRICEAACEIAQRGRVGDATPQVQTLWEQFKAQLNELTPDERRWLIKAFNEEFQP
;
A
#
# COMPACT_ATOMS: atom_id res chain seq x y z
N MET A 1 28.65 70.51 -25.19
CA MET A 1 28.55 69.20 -24.54
C MET A 1 29.92 68.57 -24.62
N THR A 2 30.60 68.40 -23.49
CA THR A 2 31.87 67.66 -23.41
C THR A 2 31.60 66.22 -23.84
N SER A 3 32.30 65.74 -24.86
CA SER A 3 32.20 64.35 -25.30
C SER A 3 32.79 63.47 -24.19
N ALA A 4 31.94 62.76 -23.46
CA ALA A 4 32.39 61.74 -22.51
C ALA A 4 33.12 60.64 -23.29
N SER A 5 34.27 60.20 -22.79
CA SER A 5 35.00 59.08 -23.39
C SER A 5 34.27 57.76 -23.15
N THR A 6 34.42 56.76 -24.02
CA THR A 6 33.80 55.43 -23.84
C THR A 6 34.15 54.82 -22.47
N SER A 7 35.41 54.97 -22.04
CA SER A 7 35.89 54.54 -20.72
C SER A 7 35.20 55.27 -19.56
N GLU A 8 34.80 56.52 -19.73
CA GLU A 8 34.03 57.25 -18.72
C GLU A 8 32.59 56.74 -18.63
N VAL A 9 31.94 56.46 -19.76
CA VAL A 9 30.60 55.86 -19.81
C VAL A 9 30.60 54.47 -19.19
N ALA A 10 31.58 53.62 -19.53
CA ALA A 10 31.73 52.29 -18.95
C ALA A 10 31.88 52.34 -17.41
N ARG A 11 32.68 53.27 -16.88
CA ARG A 11 32.80 53.47 -15.42
C ARG A 11 31.48 53.89 -14.77
N HIS A 12 30.67 54.72 -15.43
CA HIS A 12 29.35 55.09 -14.93
C HIS A 12 28.36 53.92 -14.93
N LEU A 13 28.42 53.02 -15.93
CA LEU A 13 27.58 51.82 -15.96
C LEU A 13 27.98 50.80 -14.89
N VAL A 14 29.28 50.63 -14.64
CA VAL A 14 29.76 49.82 -13.51
C VAL A 14 29.31 50.41 -12.18
N ALA A 15 29.44 51.72 -11.99
CA ALA A 15 28.98 52.39 -10.77
C ALA A 15 27.46 52.28 -10.57
N TRP A 16 26.69 52.35 -11.66
CA TRP A 16 25.24 52.09 -11.64
C TRP A 16 24.96 50.66 -11.20
N ALA A 17 25.59 49.66 -11.83
CA ALA A 17 25.37 48.26 -11.52
C ALA A 17 25.75 47.90 -10.07
N GLN A 18 26.86 48.45 -9.56
CA GLN A 18 27.29 48.25 -8.17
C GLN A 18 26.39 48.94 -7.13
N GLY A 19 25.51 49.86 -7.56
CA GLY A 19 24.57 50.54 -6.69
C GLY A 19 23.40 49.69 -6.21
N PHE A 20 23.24 48.46 -6.74
CA PHE A 20 22.12 47.58 -6.43
C PHE A 20 22.58 46.20 -5.97
N ALA A 21 21.79 45.58 -5.09
CA ALA A 21 21.94 44.17 -4.74
C ALA A 21 21.14 43.32 -5.73
N TRP A 22 21.80 42.82 -6.77
CA TRP A 22 21.15 41.99 -7.78
C TRP A 22 20.90 40.57 -7.27
N PRO A 23 19.68 40.02 -7.43
CA PRO A 23 19.43 38.59 -7.28
C PRO A 23 20.29 37.80 -8.26
N ALA A 24 20.76 36.62 -7.88
CA ALA A 24 21.61 35.77 -8.73
C ALA A 24 20.94 35.41 -10.08
N CYS A 25 19.61 35.42 -10.15
CA CYS A 25 18.87 35.15 -11.38
C CYS A 25 18.86 36.32 -12.36
N ALA A 26 19.31 37.53 -11.97
CA ALA A 26 19.25 38.72 -12.81
C ALA A 26 19.91 38.50 -14.17
N THR A 27 21.07 37.84 -14.22
CA THR A 27 21.80 37.59 -15.46
C THR A 27 21.21 36.47 -16.33
N THR A 28 20.24 35.72 -15.81
CA THR A 28 19.67 34.53 -16.47
C THR A 28 18.18 34.65 -16.77
N ILE A 29 17.56 35.79 -16.43
CA ILE A 29 16.13 35.98 -16.63
C ILE A 29 15.80 35.97 -18.13
N ASP A 30 14.79 35.19 -18.49
CA ASP A 30 14.27 35.15 -19.84
C ASP A 30 13.15 36.20 -20.05
N LEU A 31 12.77 36.37 -21.32
CA LEU A 31 11.75 37.34 -21.69
C LEU A 31 10.36 37.03 -21.07
N PRO A 32 9.86 35.77 -21.06
CA PRO A 32 8.59 35.43 -20.42
C PRO A 32 8.52 35.81 -18.94
N HIS A 33 9.52 35.44 -18.13
CA HIS A 33 9.52 35.78 -16.71
C HIS A 33 9.58 37.30 -16.49
N LEU A 34 10.36 38.01 -17.32
CA LEU A 34 10.45 39.45 -17.21
C LEU A 34 9.11 40.15 -17.55
N GLN A 35 8.36 39.62 -18.53
CA GLN A 35 7.00 40.11 -18.83
C GLN A 35 6.01 39.86 -17.69
N GLN A 36 6.16 38.77 -16.94
CA GLN A 36 5.34 38.52 -15.75
C GLN A 36 5.63 39.53 -14.63
N LEU A 37 6.90 39.92 -14.45
CA LEU A 37 7.30 40.95 -13.47
C LEU A 37 6.87 42.37 -13.87
N TYR A 38 6.75 42.60 -15.18
CA TYR A 38 6.41 43.89 -15.79
C TYR A 38 5.26 43.75 -16.80
N PRO A 39 4.02 43.48 -16.35
CA PRO A 39 2.89 43.21 -17.24
C PRO A 39 2.54 44.39 -18.15
N ASP A 40 2.87 45.61 -17.73
CA ASP A 40 2.60 46.85 -18.48
C ASP A 40 3.70 47.19 -19.51
N LEU A 41 4.81 46.44 -19.55
CA LEU A 41 5.91 46.68 -20.49
C LEU A 41 5.75 45.85 -21.76
N GLU A 42 5.88 46.53 -22.91
CA GLU A 42 5.90 45.87 -24.21
C GLU A 42 7.15 44.98 -24.38
N ALA A 43 7.02 43.90 -25.15
CA ALA A 43 8.09 42.92 -25.37
C ALA A 43 9.46 43.52 -25.79
N PRO A 44 9.55 44.54 -26.66
CA PRO A 44 10.83 45.17 -27.00
C PRO A 44 11.52 45.84 -25.80
N ARG A 45 10.74 46.41 -24.87
CA ARG A 45 11.30 47.05 -23.65
C ARG A 45 11.83 46.00 -22.67
N CYS A 46 11.12 44.87 -22.55
CA CYS A 46 11.61 43.75 -21.76
C CYS A 46 12.88 43.16 -22.39
N GLN A 47 12.99 43.08 -23.72
CA GLN A 47 14.21 42.63 -24.39
C GLN A 47 15.40 43.57 -24.14
N ASP A 48 15.19 44.88 -24.17
CA ASP A 48 16.21 45.88 -23.81
C ASP A 48 16.68 45.72 -22.36
N MET A 49 15.76 45.43 -21.44
CA MET A 49 16.08 45.16 -20.04
C MET A 49 16.85 43.85 -19.85
N THR A 50 16.43 42.74 -20.47
CA THR A 50 17.16 41.46 -20.40
C THR A 50 18.60 41.64 -20.86
N TYR A 51 18.83 42.41 -21.92
CA TYR A 51 20.18 42.71 -22.39
C TYR A 51 21.04 43.44 -21.34
N LEU A 52 20.47 44.39 -20.59
CA LEU A 52 21.18 45.08 -19.52
C LEU A 52 21.40 44.18 -18.30
N LEU A 53 20.39 43.40 -17.91
CA LEU A 53 20.44 42.51 -16.75
C LEU A 53 21.51 41.42 -16.90
N GLN A 54 21.76 40.94 -18.12
CA GLN A 54 22.85 40.00 -18.42
C GLN A 54 24.25 40.56 -18.14
N ARG A 55 24.40 41.88 -18.02
CA ARG A 55 25.67 42.60 -17.93
C ARG A 55 25.87 43.34 -16.61
N VAL A 56 25.00 43.11 -15.62
CA VAL A 56 25.09 43.77 -14.30
C VAL A 56 26.34 43.36 -13.50
N HIS A 57 27.02 42.31 -13.93
CA HIS A 57 28.28 41.84 -13.33
C HIS A 57 29.50 42.10 -14.22
N ASP A 58 29.32 42.76 -15.37
CA ASP A 58 30.41 43.08 -16.27
C ASP A 58 31.33 44.15 -15.67
N ASP A 59 32.64 44.00 -15.89
CA ASP A 59 33.63 45.00 -15.53
C ASP A 59 33.68 46.17 -16.53
N ALA A 60 34.51 47.18 -16.23
CA ALA A 60 34.60 48.36 -17.07
C ALA A 60 35.14 48.06 -18.48
N ALA A 61 35.97 47.03 -18.65
CA ALA A 61 36.52 46.65 -19.95
C ALA A 61 35.47 45.91 -20.80
N GLN A 62 34.67 45.05 -20.18
CA GLN A 62 33.54 44.37 -20.83
C GLN A 62 32.47 45.37 -21.26
N TRP A 63 32.10 46.32 -20.39
CA TRP A 63 31.18 47.41 -20.78
C TRP A 63 31.74 48.29 -21.90
N GLU A 64 33.03 48.59 -21.91
CA GLU A 64 33.67 49.35 -22.99
C GLU A 64 33.56 48.62 -24.33
N ALA A 65 33.81 47.30 -24.35
CA ALA A 65 33.62 46.47 -25.55
C ALA A 65 32.16 46.46 -26.02
N GLU A 66 31.20 46.29 -25.11
CA GLU A 66 29.77 46.28 -25.44
C GLU A 66 29.29 47.63 -26.00
N ILE A 67 29.75 48.76 -25.43
CA ILE A 67 29.41 50.09 -25.95
C ILE A 67 29.90 50.27 -27.39
N ILE A 68 31.08 49.73 -27.73
CA ILE A 68 31.69 49.87 -29.06
C ILE A 68 31.02 48.94 -30.09
N GLU A 69 30.73 47.70 -29.72
CA GLU A 69 30.46 46.64 -30.70
C GLU A 69 28.97 46.36 -30.92
N THR A 70 28.16 46.44 -29.86
CA THR A 70 26.86 45.76 -29.77
C THR A 70 25.75 46.66 -29.25
N LEU A 71 26.02 47.53 -28.27
CA LEU A 71 24.99 48.33 -27.58
C LEU A 71 24.20 49.23 -28.54
N ALA A 72 24.89 49.92 -29.44
CA ALA A 72 24.24 50.79 -30.43
C ALA A 72 23.26 50.00 -31.33
N LYS A 73 23.67 48.81 -31.79
CA LYS A 73 22.83 47.95 -32.64
C LYS A 73 21.63 47.40 -31.88
N GLN A 74 21.83 46.99 -30.63
CA GLN A 74 20.79 46.45 -29.76
C GLN A 74 19.64 47.45 -29.58
N PHE A 75 19.97 48.74 -29.39
CA PHE A 75 18.98 49.81 -29.25
C PHE A 75 18.51 50.39 -30.59
N GLY A 76 18.83 49.74 -31.71
CA GLY A 76 18.27 50.03 -33.04
C GLY A 76 19.06 51.03 -33.88
N ILE A 77 20.29 51.38 -33.51
CA ILE A 77 21.16 52.27 -34.30
C ILE A 77 21.83 51.50 -35.44
N GLN A 78 21.48 51.84 -36.67
CA GLN A 78 22.04 51.36 -37.92
C GLN A 78 22.73 52.47 -38.72
N SER A 79 22.11 53.67 -38.77
CA SER A 79 22.54 54.75 -39.68
C SER A 79 23.12 55.98 -38.98
N TRP A 80 23.19 55.97 -37.64
CA TRP A 80 23.69 57.06 -36.80
C TRP A 80 22.98 58.41 -37.06
N ARG A 81 21.71 58.36 -37.47
CA ARG A 81 20.92 59.59 -37.64
C ARG A 81 20.61 60.19 -36.28
N LYS A 82 20.54 61.52 -36.20
CA LYS A 82 20.27 62.24 -34.94
C LYS A 82 19.03 61.71 -34.21
N GLN A 83 17.93 61.48 -34.93
CA GLN A 83 16.69 60.97 -34.34
C GLN A 83 16.86 59.55 -33.80
N GLU A 84 17.50 58.67 -34.56
CA GLU A 84 17.76 57.27 -34.21
C GLU A 84 18.64 57.15 -32.95
N VAL A 85 19.68 58.00 -32.84
CA VAL A 85 20.52 58.08 -31.64
C VAL A 85 19.71 58.59 -30.44
N GLN A 86 18.83 59.57 -30.64
CA GLN A 86 17.98 60.09 -29.57
C GLN A 86 16.99 59.03 -29.07
N ASP A 87 16.30 58.33 -29.98
CA ASP A 87 15.36 57.26 -29.65
C ASP A 87 16.05 56.11 -28.90
N ALA A 88 17.27 55.74 -29.31
CA ALA A 88 18.08 54.72 -28.66
C ALA A 88 18.49 55.12 -27.23
N LEU A 89 18.88 56.38 -27.00
CA LEU A 89 19.22 56.89 -25.67
C LEU A 89 18.00 56.93 -24.75
N GLU A 90 16.83 57.31 -25.26
CA GLU A 90 15.58 57.30 -24.50
C GLU A 90 15.19 55.87 -24.09
N ARG A 91 15.29 54.91 -25.03
CA ARG A 91 15.09 53.48 -24.73
C ARG A 91 16.08 52.94 -23.70
N PHE A 92 17.37 53.28 -23.85
CA PHE A 92 18.42 52.86 -22.93
C PHE A 92 18.21 53.41 -21.52
N ALA A 93 17.87 54.70 -21.40
CA ALA A 93 17.56 55.32 -20.11
C ALA A 93 16.34 54.67 -19.44
N ALA A 94 15.28 54.39 -20.20
CA ALA A 94 14.11 53.68 -19.70
C ALA A 94 14.46 52.25 -19.24
N ALA A 95 15.27 51.52 -20.00
CA ALA A 95 15.71 50.18 -19.66
C ALA A 95 16.55 50.15 -18.37
N LEU A 96 17.47 51.11 -18.17
CA LEU A 96 18.22 51.27 -16.91
C LEU A 96 17.29 51.55 -15.73
N GLN A 97 16.30 52.44 -15.92
CA GLN A 97 15.33 52.77 -14.89
C GLN A 97 14.50 51.54 -14.49
N HIS A 98 13.99 50.77 -15.44
CA HIS A 98 13.24 49.56 -15.14
C HIS A 98 14.14 48.47 -14.53
N ALA A 99 15.36 48.27 -15.05
CA ALA A 99 16.31 47.31 -14.48
C ALA A 99 16.62 47.62 -13.01
N SER A 100 16.75 48.90 -12.63
CA SER A 100 16.98 49.29 -11.22
C SER A 100 15.86 48.88 -10.24
N GLN A 101 14.66 48.57 -10.75
CA GLN A 101 13.50 48.13 -9.97
C GLN A 101 13.37 46.60 -9.92
N PHE A 102 14.29 45.86 -10.55
CA PHE A 102 14.19 44.42 -10.74
C PHE A 102 14.02 43.64 -9.43
N ASP A 103 14.90 43.85 -8.44
CA ASP A 103 14.81 43.14 -7.14
C ASP A 103 13.47 43.41 -6.45
N MET A 104 13.05 44.68 -6.41
CA MET A 104 11.78 45.09 -5.80
C MET A 104 10.58 44.40 -6.48
N ARG A 105 10.57 44.35 -7.82
CA ARG A 105 9.51 43.73 -8.61
C ARG A 105 9.50 42.21 -8.45
N LEU A 106 10.68 41.58 -8.45
CA LEU A 106 10.82 40.16 -8.19
C LEU A 106 10.28 39.80 -6.81
N ARG A 107 10.73 40.49 -5.75
CA ARG A 107 10.24 40.31 -4.38
C ARG A 107 8.72 40.44 -4.30
N GLN A 108 8.18 41.52 -4.86
CA GLN A 108 6.73 41.75 -4.87
C GLN A 108 5.99 40.61 -5.58
N HIS A 109 6.48 40.17 -6.74
CA HIS A 109 5.89 39.07 -7.49
C HIS A 109 5.90 37.77 -6.68
N VAL A 110 7.03 37.39 -6.06
CA VAL A 110 7.10 36.19 -5.21
C VAL A 110 6.08 36.25 -4.07
N LEU A 111 6.04 37.37 -3.34
CA LEU A 111 5.09 37.53 -2.23
C LEU A 111 3.63 37.51 -2.71
N THR A 112 3.34 38.09 -3.88
CA THR A 112 2.00 38.06 -4.49
C THR A 112 1.58 36.65 -4.83
N SER A 113 2.47 35.90 -5.50
CA SER A 113 2.21 34.53 -5.92
C SER A 113 2.02 33.61 -4.71
N ILE A 114 2.85 33.74 -3.67
CA ILE A 114 2.66 33.00 -2.43
C ILE A 114 1.33 33.37 -1.77
N ALA A 115 1.03 34.67 -1.59
CA ALA A 115 -0.23 35.09 -1.00
C ALA A 115 -1.43 34.51 -1.75
N SER A 116 -1.37 34.41 -3.08
CA SER A 116 -2.44 33.82 -3.88
C SER A 116 -2.66 32.33 -3.61
N ILE A 117 -1.61 31.56 -3.29
CA ILE A 117 -1.71 30.14 -2.92
C ILE A 117 -2.52 29.97 -1.63
N PHE A 118 -2.39 30.91 -0.68
CA PHE A 118 -3.12 30.89 0.59
C PHE A 118 -4.51 31.54 0.50
N ALA A 119 -4.76 32.38 -0.52
CA ALA A 119 -5.92 33.26 -0.62
C ALA A 119 -7.13 32.66 -1.38
N ASP A 120 -7.14 31.36 -1.70
CA ASP A 120 -8.29 30.71 -2.36
C ASP A 120 -9.63 30.93 -1.62
N ALA A 121 -9.61 31.34 -0.34
CA ALA A 121 -10.80 31.75 0.44
C ALA A 121 -11.07 33.28 0.52
N TYR A 122 -10.14 34.16 0.16
CA TYR A 122 -10.21 35.61 0.49
C TYR A 122 -10.19 36.59 -0.70
N GLY A 123 -10.09 36.10 -1.93
CA GLY A 123 -9.99 36.96 -3.11
C GLY A 123 -8.64 37.68 -3.22
N PRO A 124 -8.32 38.30 -4.39
CA PRO A 124 -7.00 38.85 -4.64
C PRO A 124 -6.70 40.03 -3.70
N PRO A 125 -5.51 40.08 -3.07
CA PRO A 125 -5.14 41.18 -2.18
C PRO A 125 -5.08 42.51 -2.95
N ALA A 126 -5.48 43.60 -2.27
CA ALA A 126 -5.38 44.95 -2.78
C ALA A 126 -3.91 45.37 -3.04
N THR A 127 -3.73 46.51 -3.70
CA THR A 127 -2.52 47.03 -4.34
C THR A 127 -1.23 47.11 -3.49
N ASP A 128 -1.27 46.84 -2.19
CA ASP A 128 -0.09 46.75 -1.31
C ASP A 128 -0.10 45.45 -0.49
N ILE A 129 0.81 44.54 -0.84
CA ILE A 129 0.79 43.13 -0.41
C ILE A 129 1.55 42.91 0.91
N ARG A 130 2.44 43.84 1.30
CA ARG A 130 3.27 43.67 2.50
C ARG A 130 2.48 43.63 3.81
N PRO A 131 1.50 44.53 4.07
CA PRO A 131 0.66 44.40 5.25
C PRO A 131 -0.35 43.24 5.11
N ALA A 132 -0.83 42.97 3.90
CA ALA A 132 -1.85 41.95 3.64
C ALA A 132 -1.35 40.51 3.82
N ILE A 133 -0.07 40.21 3.52
CA ILE A 133 0.40 38.82 3.53
C ILE A 133 0.38 38.19 4.93
N ARG A 134 0.64 38.98 5.97
CA ARG A 134 0.56 38.51 7.35
C ARG A 134 -0.88 38.17 7.74
N GLU A 135 -1.84 39.00 7.30
CA GLU A 135 -3.26 38.78 7.55
C GLU A 135 -3.77 37.53 6.82
N VAL A 136 -3.37 37.36 5.55
CA VAL A 136 -3.70 36.16 4.74
C VAL A 136 -3.17 34.90 5.42
N LEU A 137 -1.90 34.87 5.83
CA LEU A 137 -1.30 33.71 6.49
C LEU A 137 -1.93 33.42 7.86
N ALA A 138 -2.21 34.46 8.67
CA ALA A 138 -2.83 34.29 9.98
C ALA A 138 -4.28 33.78 9.86
N HIS A 139 -5.03 34.30 8.88
CA HIS A 139 -6.38 33.82 8.61
C HIS A 139 -6.37 32.37 8.14
N TRP A 140 -5.54 32.04 7.14
CA TRP A 140 -5.40 30.66 6.66
C TRP A 140 -5.04 29.68 7.78
N TYR A 141 -4.11 30.05 8.66
CA TYR A 141 -3.75 29.20 9.80
C TYR A 141 -4.92 28.99 10.79
N THR A 142 -5.78 30.00 10.97
CA THR A 142 -6.95 29.92 11.85
C THR A 142 -8.01 28.95 11.30
N GLU A 143 -8.17 28.91 9.99
CA GLU A 143 -9.12 28.00 9.30
C GLU A 143 -8.60 26.55 9.23
N HIS A 144 -7.29 26.34 9.39
CA HIS A 144 -6.65 25.02 9.34
C HIS A 144 -5.90 24.69 10.64
N PRO A 145 -6.61 24.46 11.76
CA PRO A 145 -5.97 24.07 13.02
C PRO A 145 -5.43 22.64 12.92
N ILE A 146 -4.11 22.53 12.78
CA ILE A 146 -3.42 21.23 12.75
C ILE A 146 -2.96 20.86 14.18
N PRO A 147 -3.30 19.66 14.68
CA PRO A 147 -2.80 19.16 15.96
C PRO A 147 -1.26 19.05 16.00
N ALA A 148 -0.69 19.08 17.20
CA ALA A 148 0.76 18.95 17.38
C ALA A 148 1.30 17.59 16.89
N GLU A 149 0.51 16.52 17.03
CA GLU A 149 0.77 15.22 16.42
C GLU A 149 -0.02 15.12 15.12
N ASN A 150 0.67 15.13 13.98
CA ASN A 150 0.08 15.05 12.65
C ASN A 150 1.00 14.26 11.70
N ASP A 151 0.45 13.75 10.61
CA ASP A 151 1.17 12.92 9.64
C ASP A 151 1.48 13.66 8.34
N LEU A 152 1.60 14.98 8.44
CA LEU A 152 2.01 15.86 7.36
C LEU A 152 3.48 15.59 6.98
N SER A 153 3.83 15.90 5.74
CA SER A 153 5.22 15.87 5.30
C SER A 153 6.14 16.79 6.14
N ASP A 154 7.44 16.50 6.10
CA ASP A 154 8.45 17.36 6.75
C ASP A 154 8.37 18.81 6.24
N ASP A 155 8.13 19.00 4.94
CA ASP A 155 7.99 20.32 4.32
C ASP A 155 6.73 21.05 4.81
N ALA A 156 5.61 20.34 5.00
CA ALA A 156 4.40 20.88 5.63
C ALA A 156 4.60 21.27 7.09
N SER A 157 5.30 20.45 7.86
CA SER A 157 5.69 20.76 9.23
C SER A 157 6.61 21.99 9.29
N ILE A 158 7.57 22.10 8.36
CA ILE A 158 8.45 23.26 8.20
C ILE A 158 7.63 24.52 7.89
N LEU A 159 6.70 24.45 6.93
CA LEU A 159 5.83 25.56 6.57
C LEU A 159 5.00 26.04 7.76
N LEU A 160 4.30 25.14 8.44
CA LEU A 160 3.49 25.46 9.63
C LEU A 160 4.33 26.11 10.72
N ARG A 161 5.50 25.54 11.03
CA ARG A 161 6.42 26.10 12.04
C ARG A 161 6.87 27.51 11.70
N HIS A 162 7.14 27.80 10.42
CA HIS A 162 7.59 29.12 9.99
C HIS A 162 6.47 30.15 9.88
N ILE A 163 5.25 29.74 9.54
CA ILE A 163 4.06 30.62 9.52
C ILE A 163 3.61 30.97 10.95
N THR A 164 3.68 30.02 11.88
CA THR A 164 3.23 30.18 13.28
C THR A 164 4.22 30.92 14.18
N ALA A 165 5.48 31.02 13.78
CA ALA A 165 6.48 31.75 14.55
C ALA A 165 6.15 33.26 14.58
N GLU A 166 5.57 33.74 15.69
CA GLU A 166 5.17 35.14 15.92
C GLU A 166 6.32 36.17 15.80
N THR A 167 7.56 35.71 15.66
CA THR A 167 8.78 36.51 15.86
C THR A 167 9.38 37.10 14.58
N GLY A 168 8.80 36.85 13.40
CA GLY A 168 9.40 37.22 12.11
C GLY A 168 8.60 38.23 11.28
N ASP A 169 9.33 39.06 10.53
CA ASP A 169 8.80 39.74 9.35
C ASP A 169 8.40 38.68 8.30
N ALA A 170 7.13 38.65 7.89
CA ALA A 170 6.58 37.65 6.96
C ALA A 170 7.33 37.64 5.63
N GLU A 171 7.83 38.80 5.19
CA GLU A 171 8.66 38.90 4.00
C GLU A 171 9.98 38.14 4.16
N THR A 172 10.68 38.34 5.28
CA THR A 172 11.93 37.62 5.58
C THR A 172 11.70 36.10 5.70
N VAL A 173 10.56 35.69 6.26
CA VAL A 173 10.21 34.27 6.35
C VAL A 173 10.04 33.67 4.97
N LEU A 174 9.20 34.27 4.12
CA LEU A 174 8.85 33.73 2.80
C LEU A 174 9.97 33.86 1.77
N LEU A 175 10.77 34.92 1.82
CA LEU A 175 11.82 35.13 0.81
C LEU A 175 13.17 34.49 1.18
N SER A 176 13.42 34.25 2.47
CA SER A 176 14.73 33.75 2.93
C SER A 176 14.66 32.51 3.78
N THR A 177 13.75 32.42 4.76
CA THR A 177 13.81 31.35 5.77
C THR A 177 13.18 30.06 5.25
N LEU A 178 11.95 30.17 4.74
CA LEU A 178 11.20 29.06 4.18
C LEU A 178 11.89 28.40 2.97
N PRO A 179 12.33 29.12 1.93
CA PRO A 179 12.99 28.49 0.78
C PRO A 179 14.35 27.88 1.13
N ARG A 180 15.00 28.29 2.23
CA ARG A 180 16.19 27.60 2.76
C ARG A 180 15.86 26.31 3.50
N ALA A 181 14.68 26.24 4.11
CA ALA A 181 14.26 25.11 4.91
C ALA A 181 13.64 23.98 4.08
N LEU A 182 12.97 24.30 2.96
CA LEU A 182 12.43 23.32 2.04
C LEU A 182 13.56 22.53 1.36
N ALA A 183 13.47 21.20 1.40
CA ALA A 183 14.53 20.29 1.00
C ALA A 183 14.95 20.47 -0.47
N ASP A 184 13.98 20.69 -1.36
CA ASP A 184 14.20 20.79 -2.81
C ASP A 184 14.69 22.17 -3.27
N ILE A 185 14.56 23.20 -2.43
CA ILE A 185 14.99 24.57 -2.74
C ILE A 185 16.35 24.87 -2.10
N GLY A 186 16.46 24.74 -0.77
CA GLY A 186 17.72 24.84 -0.01
C GLY A 186 18.43 26.21 -0.01
N GLN A 187 17.84 27.27 -0.57
CA GLN A 187 18.51 28.57 -0.74
C GLN A 187 17.53 29.76 -0.72
N ALA A 188 18.01 30.94 -0.32
CA ALA A 188 17.17 32.15 -0.27
C ALA A 188 16.94 32.73 -1.67
N TYR A 189 15.91 33.58 -1.84
CA TYR A 189 15.54 34.12 -3.17
C TYR A 189 16.69 34.87 -3.87
N GLN A 190 17.53 35.58 -3.11
CA GLN A 190 18.69 36.30 -3.67
C GLN A 190 19.74 35.37 -4.29
N GLN A 191 19.73 34.09 -3.92
CA GLN A 191 20.70 33.08 -4.33
C GLN A 191 20.19 32.21 -5.48
N TRP A 192 18.95 32.39 -5.94
CA TRP A 192 18.39 31.59 -7.02
C TRP A 192 19.15 31.83 -8.33
N PRO A 193 19.78 30.81 -8.93
CA PRO A 193 20.56 30.98 -10.14
C PRO A 193 19.69 31.26 -11.37
N THR A 194 18.42 30.84 -11.35
CA THR A 194 17.45 31.01 -12.44
C THR A 194 16.06 31.29 -11.90
N CYS A 195 15.20 31.93 -12.71
CA CYS A 195 13.79 32.12 -12.35
C CYS A 195 12.99 30.80 -12.28
N GLN A 196 13.48 29.70 -12.86
CA GLN A 196 12.83 28.38 -12.71
C GLN A 196 12.81 27.89 -11.26
N VAL A 197 13.77 28.35 -10.43
CA VAL A 197 13.76 28.04 -9.00
C VAL A 197 12.59 28.73 -8.28
N LEU A 198 12.15 29.90 -8.75
CA LEU A 198 10.93 30.53 -8.26
C LEU A 198 9.71 29.66 -8.59
N ASP A 199 9.57 29.21 -9.83
CA ASP A 199 8.44 28.36 -10.23
C ASP A 199 8.41 27.07 -9.40
N HIS A 200 9.59 26.45 -9.20
CA HIS A 200 9.70 25.26 -8.37
C HIS A 200 9.33 25.55 -6.92
N TYR A 201 9.79 26.67 -6.36
CA TYR A 201 9.44 27.08 -5.01
C TYR A 201 7.94 27.32 -4.84
N LEU A 202 7.29 28.03 -5.79
CA LEU A 202 5.85 28.25 -5.78
C LEU A 202 5.08 26.92 -5.88
N ALA A 203 5.53 26.01 -6.75
CA ALA A 203 4.94 24.68 -6.87
C ALA A 203 5.07 23.85 -5.58
N SER A 204 6.25 23.87 -4.93
CA SER A 204 6.46 23.20 -3.64
C SER A 204 5.56 23.79 -2.55
N VAL A 205 5.48 25.12 -2.45
CA VAL A 205 4.57 25.77 -1.48
C VAL A 205 3.11 25.41 -1.78
N GLN A 206 2.69 25.42 -3.04
CA GLN A 206 1.33 25.05 -3.44
C GLN A 206 1.00 23.59 -3.09
N GLN A 207 1.92 22.67 -3.35
CA GLN A 207 1.77 21.26 -2.98
C GLN A 207 1.62 21.10 -1.47
N VAL A 208 2.49 21.76 -0.70
CA VAL A 208 2.50 21.69 0.77
C VAL A 208 1.23 22.30 1.37
N VAL A 209 0.78 23.46 0.86
CA VAL A 209 -0.49 24.08 1.28
C VAL A 209 -1.67 23.17 0.92
N GLY A 210 -1.65 22.54 -0.25
CA GLY A 210 -2.66 21.56 -0.65
C GLY A 210 -2.71 20.35 0.28
N GLU A 211 -1.57 19.85 0.73
CA GLU A 211 -1.49 18.77 1.73
C GLU A 211 -2.13 19.19 3.06
N ILE A 212 -1.80 20.38 3.56
CA ILE A 212 -2.33 20.89 4.83
C ILE A 212 -3.83 21.14 4.73
N ASN A 213 -4.31 21.72 3.63
CA ASN A 213 -5.74 21.98 3.42
C ASN A 213 -6.55 20.67 3.34
N ALA A 214 -5.95 19.60 2.83
CA ALA A 214 -6.56 18.28 2.73
C ALA A 214 -6.43 17.44 4.02
N TYR A 215 -5.67 17.91 5.01
CA TYR A 215 -5.46 17.17 6.25
C TYR A 215 -6.74 17.12 7.08
N VAL A 216 -7.17 15.90 7.40
CA VAL A 216 -8.30 15.63 8.29
C VAL A 216 -7.76 14.87 9.49
N PRO A 217 -7.85 15.42 10.72
CA PRO A 217 -7.38 14.73 11.91
C PRO A 217 -8.28 13.52 12.21
N LEU A 218 -7.69 12.48 12.83
CA LEU A 218 -8.45 11.35 13.36
C LEU A 218 -9.50 11.84 14.35
N THR A 219 -10.74 11.43 14.15
CA THR A 219 -11.79 11.58 15.16
C THR A 219 -11.51 10.66 16.36
N GLY A 220 -12.04 11.02 17.52
CA GLY A 220 -11.91 10.18 18.72
C GLY A 220 -12.47 8.76 18.52
N ALA A 221 -13.54 8.63 17.72
CA ALA A 221 -14.15 7.35 17.40
C ALA A 221 -13.26 6.50 16.48
N GLU A 222 -12.63 7.09 15.44
CA GLU A 222 -11.69 6.38 14.58
C GLU A 222 -10.45 5.91 15.36
N HIS A 223 -9.90 6.76 16.23
CA HIS A 223 -8.79 6.37 17.10
C HIS A 223 -9.21 5.23 18.04
N ALA A 224 -10.39 5.29 18.66
CA ALA A 224 -10.92 4.23 19.52
C ALA A 224 -11.13 2.92 18.75
N TRP A 225 -11.65 2.97 17.53
CA TRP A 225 -11.82 1.81 16.65
C TRP A 225 -10.47 1.15 16.32
N LEU A 226 -9.52 1.93 15.80
CA LEU A 226 -8.20 1.45 15.38
C LEU A 226 -7.41 0.83 16.54
N THR A 227 -7.39 1.48 17.70
CA THR A 227 -6.71 0.96 18.89
C THR A 227 -7.43 -0.26 19.48
N SER A 228 -8.76 -0.30 19.46
CA SER A 228 -9.55 -1.42 19.99
C SER A 228 -9.50 -2.68 19.10
N ILE A 229 -9.35 -2.53 17.78
CA ILE A 229 -9.07 -3.65 16.88
C ILE A 229 -7.88 -4.46 17.41
N VAL A 230 -6.76 -3.79 17.73
CA VAL A 230 -5.54 -4.46 18.19
C VAL A 230 -5.68 -4.97 19.62
N THR A 231 -6.10 -4.10 20.54
CA THR A 231 -6.06 -4.39 21.98
C THR A 231 -7.16 -5.35 22.42
N GLN A 232 -8.37 -5.22 21.89
CA GLN A 232 -9.53 -6.03 22.28
C GLN A 232 -9.82 -7.14 21.26
N GLY A 233 -9.79 -6.82 19.96
CA GLY A 233 -10.03 -7.78 18.87
C GLY A 233 -8.92 -8.81 18.76
N LEU A 234 -7.71 -8.36 18.41
CA LEU A 234 -6.53 -9.23 18.25
C LEU A 234 -5.93 -9.68 19.59
N ARG A 235 -6.27 -8.97 20.69
CA ARG A 235 -5.75 -9.18 22.05
C ARG A 235 -4.22 -9.09 22.13
N ARG A 236 -3.67 -8.06 21.47
CA ARG A 236 -2.23 -7.78 21.45
C ARG A 236 -1.92 -6.46 22.18
N PRO A 237 -0.76 -6.33 22.83
CA PRO A 237 -0.34 -5.07 23.42
C PRO A 237 -0.02 -4.06 22.32
N LEU A 238 -0.62 -2.87 22.42
CA LEU A 238 -0.27 -1.72 21.60
C LEU A 238 0.62 -0.81 22.44
N THR A 239 1.92 -0.76 22.15
CA THR A 239 2.91 -0.01 22.94
C THR A 239 2.96 1.47 22.60
N GLU A 240 2.53 1.84 21.39
CA GLU A 240 2.49 3.22 20.90
C GLU A 240 1.07 3.55 20.42
N THR A 241 0.45 4.54 21.06
CA THR A 241 -0.83 5.13 20.61
C THR A 241 -0.53 6.48 19.95
N ALA A 242 -0.22 6.45 18.65
CA ALA A 242 -0.05 7.67 17.87
C ALA A 242 -1.42 8.23 17.46
N TRP A 243 -1.58 9.56 17.51
CA TRP A 243 -2.75 10.25 16.93
C TRP A 243 -2.60 10.56 15.43
N GLU A 244 -1.41 10.33 14.89
CA GLU A 244 -1.08 10.43 13.48
C GLU A 244 -1.79 9.32 12.68
N GLN A 245 -2.70 9.68 11.77
CA GLN A 245 -3.56 8.72 11.07
C GLN A 245 -2.77 7.67 10.31
N ARG A 246 -1.85 8.08 9.42
CA ARG A 246 -0.98 7.19 8.64
C ARG A 246 -0.19 6.24 9.53
N ARG A 247 0.39 6.75 10.63
CA ARG A 247 1.21 5.95 11.54
C ARG A 247 0.38 4.94 12.32
N LEU A 248 -0.76 5.36 12.89
CA LEU A 248 -1.64 4.45 13.62
C LEU A 248 -2.19 3.37 12.68
N LEU A 249 -2.64 3.74 11.47
CA LEU A 249 -3.08 2.78 10.47
C LEU A 249 -1.99 1.78 10.11
N ALA A 250 -0.74 2.23 9.90
CA ALA A 250 0.39 1.35 9.61
C ALA A 250 0.68 0.37 10.77
N ILE A 251 0.63 0.84 12.02
CA ILE A 251 0.81 -0.01 13.20
C ILE A 251 -0.31 -1.06 13.30
N VAL A 252 -1.57 -0.65 13.14
CA VAL A 252 -2.74 -1.55 13.23
C VAL A 252 -2.72 -2.57 12.09
N ALA A 253 -2.43 -2.12 10.88
CA ALA A 253 -2.20 -2.95 9.70
C ALA A 253 -1.15 -4.03 9.94
N GLN A 254 0.01 -3.64 10.45
CA GLN A 254 1.10 -4.56 10.75
C GLN A 254 0.67 -5.59 11.80
N HIS A 255 0.02 -5.15 12.88
CA HIS A 255 -0.49 -6.06 13.91
C HIS A 255 -1.52 -7.05 13.37
N LEU A 256 -2.41 -6.62 12.48
CA LEU A 256 -3.41 -7.46 11.83
C LEU A 256 -2.76 -8.48 10.90
N HIS A 257 -1.81 -8.04 10.07
CA HIS A 257 -1.05 -8.92 9.18
C HIS A 257 -0.28 -9.99 9.96
N ASP A 258 0.47 -9.59 11.00
CA ASP A 258 1.21 -10.50 11.85
C ASP A 258 0.30 -11.46 12.63
N TRP A 259 -0.93 -11.03 12.94
CA TRP A 259 -1.92 -11.87 13.59
C TRP A 259 -2.48 -12.91 12.64
N LEU A 260 -2.88 -12.50 11.43
CA LEU A 260 -3.36 -13.40 10.37
C LEU A 260 -2.29 -14.43 9.99
N SER A 261 -1.05 -13.98 9.77
CA SER A 261 0.09 -14.84 9.45
C SER A 261 0.42 -15.84 10.56
N SER A 262 0.18 -15.49 11.83
CA SER A 262 0.44 -16.39 12.97
C SER A 262 -0.49 -17.60 13.01
N HIS A 263 -1.69 -17.52 12.40
CA HIS A 263 -2.63 -18.65 12.33
C HIS A 263 -2.24 -19.71 11.30
N ARG A 264 -1.23 -19.45 10.46
CA ARG A 264 -0.71 -20.39 9.44
C ARG A 264 -1.83 -21.02 8.59
N LEU A 265 -2.78 -20.18 8.17
CA LEU A 265 -3.89 -20.64 7.33
C LEU A 265 -3.35 -21.18 5.99
N PRO A 266 -3.92 -22.26 5.45
CA PRO A 266 -3.55 -22.76 4.13
C PRO A 266 -3.76 -21.70 3.04
N ARG A 267 -2.97 -21.74 1.96
CA ARG A 267 -3.02 -20.72 0.89
C ARG A 267 -4.41 -20.58 0.25
N PHE A 268 -5.10 -21.70 0.03
CA PHE A 268 -6.46 -21.69 -0.51
C PHE A 268 -7.48 -21.03 0.42
N ALA A 269 -7.19 -20.75 1.69
CA ALA A 269 -8.13 -20.10 2.59
C ALA A 269 -8.58 -18.73 2.04
N ALA A 270 -7.68 -18.01 1.35
CA ALA A 270 -7.98 -16.75 0.66
C ALA A 270 -8.93 -16.91 -0.55
N THR A 271 -9.20 -18.14 -0.98
CA THR A 271 -10.10 -18.47 -2.10
C THR A 271 -11.46 -19.00 -1.66
N LEU A 272 -11.70 -19.09 -0.35
CA LEU A 272 -12.99 -19.52 0.19
C LEU A 272 -14.08 -18.54 -0.23
N SER A 273 -15.13 -19.06 -0.86
CA SER A 273 -16.32 -18.27 -1.12
C SER A 273 -17.09 -18.03 0.17
N GLU A 274 -17.97 -17.02 0.17
CA GLU A 274 -18.87 -16.78 1.28
C GLU A 274 -19.78 -18.00 1.55
N HIS A 275 -20.13 -18.74 0.50
CA HIS A 275 -20.87 -20.00 0.62
C HIS A 275 -20.07 -21.06 1.38
N ASP A 276 -18.79 -21.25 1.06
CA ASP A 276 -17.91 -22.18 1.76
C ASP A 276 -17.77 -21.80 3.24
N MET A 277 -17.59 -20.51 3.52
CA MET A 277 -17.50 -20.00 4.89
C MET A 277 -18.79 -20.22 5.67
N ARG A 278 -19.96 -20.08 5.02
CA ARG A 278 -21.27 -20.37 5.61
C ARG A 278 -21.46 -21.86 5.89
N GLU A 279 -20.97 -22.75 5.03
CA GLU A 279 -20.97 -24.20 5.26
C GLU A 279 -20.09 -24.58 6.48
N LEU A 280 -18.91 -23.98 6.58
CA LEU A 280 -17.98 -24.23 7.69
C LEU A 280 -18.50 -23.66 9.02
N PHE A 281 -19.20 -22.52 8.97
CA PHE A 281 -19.62 -21.72 10.12
C PHE A 281 -21.12 -21.37 10.11
N PRO A 282 -22.03 -22.37 10.15
CA PRO A 282 -23.47 -22.14 9.97
C PRO A 282 -24.12 -21.35 11.11
N LYS A 283 -23.43 -21.16 12.24
CA LYS A 283 -23.93 -20.43 13.42
C LYS A 283 -23.66 -18.93 13.36
N PHE A 284 -22.74 -18.48 12.50
CA PHE A 284 -22.37 -17.08 12.42
C PHE A 284 -23.29 -16.34 11.44
N GLN A 285 -23.55 -15.07 11.77
CA GLN A 285 -24.37 -14.20 10.93
C GLN A 285 -23.60 -13.76 9.68
N GLU A 286 -24.34 -13.38 8.63
CA GLU A 286 -23.80 -12.99 7.33
C GLU A 286 -22.73 -11.87 7.40
N PRO A 287 -22.89 -10.78 8.18
CA PRO A 287 -21.85 -9.75 8.29
C PRO A 287 -20.52 -10.28 8.86
N ILE A 288 -20.59 -11.25 9.78
CA ILE A 288 -19.40 -11.86 10.39
C ILE A 288 -18.69 -12.75 9.37
N ILE A 289 -19.46 -13.51 8.57
CA ILE A 289 -18.93 -14.37 7.51
C ILE A 289 -18.30 -13.52 6.39
N ALA A 290 -18.99 -12.47 5.95
CA ALA A 290 -18.51 -11.55 4.92
C ALA A 290 -17.20 -10.87 5.37
N THR A 291 -17.17 -10.31 6.58
CA THR A 291 -15.97 -9.67 7.14
C THR A 291 -14.83 -10.68 7.33
N GLY A 292 -15.13 -11.91 7.78
CA GLY A 292 -14.15 -12.98 7.88
C GLY A 292 -13.52 -13.32 6.53
N SER A 293 -14.33 -13.37 5.46
CA SER A 293 -13.84 -13.57 4.10
C SER A 293 -12.93 -12.43 3.65
N VAL A 294 -13.29 -11.17 3.92
CA VAL A 294 -12.45 -9.99 3.64
C VAL A 294 -11.09 -10.12 4.35
N LEU A 295 -11.08 -10.39 5.66
CA LEU A 295 -9.83 -10.53 6.43
C LEU A 295 -8.93 -11.66 5.92
N VAL A 296 -9.51 -12.81 5.56
CA VAL A 296 -8.74 -13.95 5.05
C VAL A 296 -8.21 -13.65 3.65
N HIS A 297 -8.96 -12.93 2.82
CA HIS A 297 -8.47 -12.47 1.51
C HIS A 297 -7.30 -11.50 1.65
N CYS A 298 -7.33 -10.62 2.66
CA CYS A 298 -6.25 -9.67 2.97
C CYS A 298 -4.90 -10.32 3.28
N LEU A 299 -4.83 -11.64 3.54
CA LEU A 299 -3.55 -12.37 3.59
C LEU A 299 -2.71 -12.21 2.32
N SER A 300 -3.36 -11.91 1.19
CA SER A 300 -2.73 -11.79 -0.12
C SER A 300 -2.54 -10.33 -0.59
N CYS A 301 -3.02 -9.34 0.17
CA CYS A 301 -3.04 -7.92 -0.23
C CYS A 301 -1.87 -7.12 0.35
N LEU A 302 -1.51 -6.01 -0.32
CA LEU A 302 -0.43 -5.11 0.07
C LEU A 302 -0.85 -4.13 1.20
N PRO A 303 0.12 -3.58 1.95
CA PRO A 303 -0.14 -2.62 3.02
C PRO A 303 -0.80 -1.30 2.60
N ASP A 304 -0.59 -0.85 1.36
CA ASP A 304 -1.00 0.49 0.92
C ASP A 304 -2.52 0.65 0.76
N GLU A 305 -3.26 -0.45 0.58
CA GLU A 305 -4.73 -0.45 0.54
C GLU A 305 -5.37 -0.54 1.94
N LEU A 306 -4.56 -0.66 3.00
CA LEU A 306 -5.05 -0.97 4.34
C LEU A 306 -5.77 0.20 5.03
N ALA A 307 -5.48 1.44 4.65
CA ALA A 307 -6.19 2.61 5.19
C ALA A 307 -7.69 2.58 4.83
N SER A 308 -7.96 2.43 3.53
CA SER A 308 -9.32 2.24 3.03
C SER A 308 -9.95 0.98 3.64
N MET A 309 -9.19 -0.10 3.76
CA MET A 309 -9.69 -1.34 4.33
C MET A 309 -10.16 -1.18 5.79
N LEU A 310 -9.35 -0.55 6.65
CA LEU A 310 -9.62 -0.44 8.10
C LEU A 310 -10.74 0.56 8.43
N LEU A 311 -10.85 1.66 7.69
CA LEU A 311 -11.82 2.72 7.96
C LEU A 311 -13.06 2.67 7.06
N THR A 312 -13.05 1.89 5.97
CA THR A 312 -14.21 1.78 5.06
C THR A 312 -14.65 0.33 4.82
N THR A 313 -13.76 -0.55 4.36
CA THR A 313 -14.17 -1.87 3.86
C THR A 313 -14.59 -2.81 5.00
N LEU A 314 -13.82 -2.88 6.08
CA LEU A 314 -14.17 -3.70 7.24
C LEU A 314 -15.43 -3.19 7.97
N PRO A 315 -15.55 -1.89 8.32
CA PRO A 315 -16.78 -1.37 8.89
C PRO A 315 -18.01 -1.64 8.01
N ALA A 316 -17.90 -1.44 6.69
CA ALA A 316 -18.98 -1.73 5.76
C ALA A 316 -19.37 -3.21 5.74
N ALA A 317 -18.39 -4.12 5.75
CA ALA A 317 -18.64 -5.57 5.83
C ALA A 317 -19.26 -5.99 7.17
N LEU A 318 -18.94 -5.28 8.25
CA LEU A 318 -19.55 -5.45 9.58
C LEU A 318 -20.96 -4.83 9.67
N GLY A 319 -21.40 -4.11 8.65
CA GLY A 319 -22.73 -3.50 8.54
C GLY A 319 -22.81 -2.02 8.93
N GLN A 320 -21.68 -1.32 9.05
CA GLN A 320 -21.64 0.12 9.24
C GLN A 320 -21.36 0.84 7.91
N HIS A 321 -22.35 1.59 7.43
CA HIS A 321 -22.27 2.27 6.14
C HIS A 321 -22.06 3.79 6.26
N ALA A 322 -22.12 4.35 7.47
CA ALA A 322 -21.79 5.74 7.72
C ALA A 322 -20.29 5.99 7.52
N ALA A 323 -19.94 7.19 7.07
CA ALA A 323 -18.54 7.60 6.94
C ALA A 323 -17.85 7.58 8.32
N SER A 324 -16.55 7.26 8.35
CA SER A 324 -15.81 7.11 9.60
C SER A 324 -15.76 8.38 10.46
N SER A 325 -15.85 9.54 9.82
CA SER A 325 -15.95 10.85 10.46
C SER A 325 -17.25 11.08 11.23
N GLU A 326 -18.29 10.29 10.97
CA GLU A 326 -19.62 10.44 11.58
C GLU A 326 -19.86 9.46 12.75
N TRP A 327 -18.91 8.55 13.01
CA TRP A 327 -19.07 7.52 14.05
C TRP A 327 -19.08 8.12 15.45
N GLY A 328 -20.01 7.65 16.28
CA GLY A 328 -20.00 7.83 17.72
C GLY A 328 -19.36 6.65 18.44
N GLN A 329 -19.21 6.76 19.76
CA GLN A 329 -18.67 5.67 20.59
C GLN A 329 -19.52 4.39 20.51
N ASN A 330 -20.85 4.52 20.43
CA ASN A 330 -21.75 3.37 20.32
C ASN A 330 -21.52 2.59 19.01
N ASP A 331 -21.24 3.30 17.90
CA ASP A 331 -20.94 2.65 16.62
C ASP A 331 -19.64 1.84 16.71
N VAL A 332 -18.63 2.39 17.40
CA VAL A 332 -17.33 1.73 17.62
C VAL A 332 -17.51 0.47 18.49
N ASP A 333 -18.30 0.56 19.56
CA ASP A 333 -18.56 -0.57 20.46
C ASP A 333 -19.29 -1.71 19.73
N ASP A 334 -20.31 -1.38 18.93
CA ASP A 334 -21.06 -2.35 18.11
C ASP A 334 -20.17 -3.01 17.04
N LEU A 335 -19.34 -2.20 16.35
CA LEU A 335 -18.37 -2.69 15.38
C LEU A 335 -17.36 -3.64 16.03
N LEU A 336 -16.89 -3.30 17.22
CA LEU A 336 -15.90 -4.09 17.96
C LEU A 336 -16.49 -5.43 18.43
N GLU A 337 -17.73 -5.45 18.92
CA GLU A 337 -18.40 -6.69 19.31
C GLU A 337 -18.46 -7.67 18.13
N ARG A 338 -18.88 -7.19 16.96
CA ARG A 338 -18.93 -8.00 15.74
C ARG A 338 -17.53 -8.42 15.29
N PHE A 339 -16.55 -7.51 15.33
CA PHE A 339 -15.17 -7.80 14.96
C PHE A 339 -14.52 -8.87 15.84
N MET A 340 -14.82 -8.91 17.14
CA MET A 340 -14.35 -9.98 18.03
C MET A 340 -14.87 -11.37 17.60
N LEU A 341 -16.12 -11.45 17.14
CA LEU A 341 -16.69 -12.69 16.59
C LEU A 341 -15.99 -13.10 15.29
N VAL A 342 -15.64 -12.13 14.44
CA VAL A 342 -14.82 -12.38 13.24
C VAL A 342 -13.44 -12.93 13.63
N CYS A 343 -12.79 -12.34 14.64
CA CYS A 343 -11.51 -12.81 15.14
C CYS A 343 -11.59 -14.26 15.66
N GLN A 344 -12.69 -14.62 16.32
CA GLN A 344 -12.95 -16.00 16.75
C GLN A 344 -13.13 -16.95 15.58
N LEU A 345 -13.86 -16.52 14.54
CA LEU A 345 -14.04 -17.28 13.30
C LEU A 345 -12.68 -17.60 12.66
N VAL A 346 -11.87 -16.57 12.40
CA VAL A 346 -10.55 -16.74 11.74
C VAL A 346 -9.60 -17.59 12.58
N ARG A 347 -9.60 -17.46 13.92
CA ARG A 347 -8.83 -18.32 14.84
C ARG A 347 -9.16 -19.80 14.72
N THR A 348 -10.42 -20.13 14.42
CA THR A 348 -10.89 -21.51 14.35
C THR A 348 -10.94 -22.06 12.93
N LEU A 349 -10.72 -21.21 11.92
CA LEU A 349 -10.82 -21.55 10.49
C LEU A 349 -9.90 -22.72 10.11
N GLY A 350 -8.61 -22.67 10.45
CA GLY A 350 -7.67 -23.75 10.12
C GLY A 350 -8.13 -25.12 10.64
N ASN A 351 -8.49 -25.18 11.92
CA ASN A 351 -9.00 -26.40 12.56
C ASN A 351 -10.33 -26.85 11.94
N ARG A 352 -11.20 -25.90 11.56
CA ARG A 352 -12.51 -26.20 10.98
C ARG A 352 -12.39 -26.76 9.57
N LEU A 353 -11.50 -26.21 8.75
CA LEU A 353 -11.20 -26.71 7.41
C LEU A 353 -10.68 -28.15 7.46
N GLU A 354 -9.74 -28.42 8.37
CA GLU A 354 -9.18 -29.76 8.58
C GLU A 354 -10.24 -30.75 9.09
N HIS A 355 -11.00 -30.36 10.11
CA HIS A 355 -12.11 -31.17 10.65
C HIS A 355 -13.13 -31.53 9.57
N HIS A 356 -13.57 -30.55 8.80
CA HIS A 356 -14.56 -30.74 7.75
C HIS A 356 -14.05 -31.66 6.61
N LEU A 357 -12.76 -31.56 6.26
CA LEU A 357 -12.12 -32.47 5.32
C LEU A 357 -12.08 -33.90 5.89
N TYR A 358 -11.65 -34.08 7.14
CA TYR A 358 -11.64 -35.40 7.78
C TYR A 358 -13.02 -36.02 7.89
N THR A 359 -14.05 -35.26 8.26
CA THR A 359 -15.43 -35.75 8.26
C THR A 359 -15.86 -36.21 6.86
N SER A 360 -15.50 -35.45 5.81
CA SER A 360 -15.79 -35.83 4.43
C SER A 360 -15.08 -37.13 4.02
N ILE A 361 -13.81 -37.29 4.41
CA ILE A 361 -13.04 -38.52 4.18
C ILE A 361 -13.64 -39.69 4.99
N GLY A 362 -13.93 -39.50 6.27
CA GLY A 362 -14.51 -40.53 7.13
C GLY A 362 -15.87 -41.04 6.64
N LYS A 363 -16.69 -40.16 6.05
CA LYS A 363 -17.94 -40.54 5.38
C LYS A 363 -17.69 -41.49 4.20
N ALA A 364 -16.60 -41.32 3.45
CA ALA A 364 -16.22 -42.24 2.37
C ALA A 364 -15.91 -43.67 2.88
N PHE A 365 -15.46 -43.80 4.13
CA PHE A 365 -15.23 -45.09 4.80
C PHE A 365 -16.45 -45.59 5.61
N GLY A 366 -17.51 -44.79 5.74
CA GLY A 366 -18.67 -45.10 6.59
C GLY A 366 -18.35 -45.08 8.09
N VAL A 367 -17.36 -44.30 8.53
CA VAL A 367 -16.87 -44.26 9.93
C VAL A 367 -17.05 -42.91 10.61
N ALA A 368 -17.73 -41.94 9.98
CA ALA A 368 -17.90 -40.60 10.51
C ALA A 368 -19.34 -40.11 10.42
N ASP A 369 -19.83 -39.59 11.54
CA ASP A 369 -21.10 -38.86 11.68
C ASP A 369 -20.87 -37.36 11.94
N ASP A 370 -21.93 -36.57 11.79
CA ASP A 370 -21.89 -35.13 12.03
C ASP A 370 -21.70 -34.83 13.53
N GLY A 371 -20.47 -34.48 13.92
CA GLY A 371 -20.12 -34.15 15.30
C GLY A 371 -18.94 -34.96 15.86
N ASP A 372 -18.47 -35.96 15.13
CA ASP A 372 -17.32 -36.77 15.54
C ASP A 372 -16.03 -35.96 15.62
N THR A 373 -15.16 -36.34 16.55
CA THR A 373 -13.82 -35.75 16.66
C THR A 373 -12.88 -36.29 15.59
N ILE A 374 -11.82 -35.54 15.25
CA ILE A 374 -10.81 -36.03 14.30
C ILE A 374 -10.20 -37.35 14.78
N ALA A 375 -9.95 -37.50 16.09
CA ALA A 375 -9.38 -38.72 16.65
C ALA A 375 -10.27 -39.96 16.47
N THR A 376 -11.58 -39.82 16.66
CA THR A 376 -12.53 -40.93 16.46
C THR A 376 -12.64 -41.32 14.99
N ILE A 377 -12.68 -40.33 14.08
CA ILE A 377 -12.69 -40.57 12.63
C ILE A 377 -11.43 -41.31 12.20
N LEU A 378 -10.26 -40.84 12.63
CA LEU A 378 -8.98 -41.45 12.27
C LEU A 378 -8.82 -42.87 12.83
N ALA A 379 -9.30 -43.13 14.04
CA ALA A 379 -9.32 -44.48 14.60
C ALA A 379 -10.23 -45.42 13.78
N GLY A 380 -11.37 -44.92 13.30
CA GLY A 380 -12.25 -45.65 12.37
C GLY A 380 -11.55 -45.98 11.05
N ILE A 381 -10.93 -44.97 10.42
CA ILE A 381 -10.17 -45.15 9.16
C ILE A 381 -9.02 -46.14 9.35
N HIS A 382 -8.30 -46.08 10.47
CA HIS A 382 -7.18 -47.00 10.74
C HIS A 382 -7.64 -48.45 10.94
N ASN A 383 -8.84 -48.67 11.50
CA ASN A 383 -9.38 -50.01 11.69
C ASN A 383 -10.10 -50.56 10.44
N TRP A 384 -10.45 -49.69 9.50
CA TRP A 384 -11.19 -50.06 8.28
C TRP A 384 -10.47 -51.13 7.42
N PRO A 385 -9.14 -51.06 7.17
CA PRO A 385 -8.43 -52.11 6.41
C PRO A 385 -8.54 -53.50 7.05
N LYS A 386 -8.72 -53.60 8.38
CA LYS A 386 -8.87 -54.89 9.07
C LYS A 386 -10.17 -55.60 8.70
N GLN A 387 -11.15 -54.86 8.19
CA GLN A 387 -12.45 -55.37 7.76
C GLN A 387 -12.49 -55.69 6.26
N HIS A 388 -11.48 -55.24 5.50
CA HIS A 388 -11.42 -55.33 4.04
C HIS A 388 -10.04 -55.86 3.60
N ILE A 389 -9.86 -57.19 3.63
CA ILE A 389 -8.58 -57.84 3.35
C ILE A 389 -8.44 -58.08 1.84
N LEU A 390 -7.43 -57.46 1.23
CA LEU A 390 -7.08 -57.70 -0.17
C LEU A 390 -6.09 -58.87 -0.31
N LEU A 391 -6.30 -59.71 -1.32
CA LEU A 391 -5.39 -60.83 -1.61
C LEU A 391 -4.16 -60.37 -2.41
N PRO A 392 -3.02 -61.06 -2.28
CA PRO A 392 -1.83 -60.80 -3.09
C PRO A 392 -2.13 -60.94 -4.60
N GLY A 393 -1.82 -59.90 -5.38
CA GLY A 393 -1.94 -59.92 -6.85
C GLY A 393 -3.24 -59.33 -7.42
N GLU A 394 -4.16 -58.82 -6.59
CA GLU A 394 -5.31 -58.07 -7.09
C GLU A 394 -4.89 -56.76 -7.75
N LYS A 395 -5.37 -56.54 -8.98
CA LYS A 395 -5.08 -55.33 -9.75
C LYS A 395 -6.02 -54.19 -9.35
N LEU A 396 -5.62 -53.38 -8.38
CA LEU A 396 -6.30 -52.14 -8.03
C LEU A 396 -6.04 -51.04 -9.05
N SER A 397 -6.94 -50.06 -9.13
CA SER A 397 -6.64 -48.79 -9.80
C SER A 397 -5.45 -48.06 -9.13
N PRO A 398 -4.78 -47.12 -9.82
CA PRO A 398 -3.68 -46.36 -9.22
C PRO A 398 -4.08 -45.64 -7.93
N ASN A 399 -5.26 -45.01 -7.90
CA ASN A 399 -5.76 -44.29 -6.73
C ASN A 399 -6.10 -45.25 -5.57
N ALA A 400 -6.68 -46.43 -5.85
CA ALA A 400 -6.90 -47.46 -4.83
C ALA A 400 -5.60 -48.06 -4.30
N THR A 401 -4.58 -48.22 -5.16
CA THR A 401 -3.25 -48.67 -4.75
C THR A 401 -2.59 -47.67 -3.81
N ALA A 402 -2.62 -46.38 -4.16
CA ALA A 402 -2.10 -45.29 -3.33
C ALA A 402 -2.83 -45.22 -1.97
N LEU A 403 -4.18 -45.29 -1.98
CA LEU A 403 -4.97 -45.28 -0.76
C LEU A 403 -4.65 -46.49 0.14
N HIS A 404 -4.62 -47.69 -0.43
CA HIS A 404 -4.29 -48.90 0.32
C HIS A 404 -2.88 -48.84 0.93
N SER A 405 -1.89 -48.41 0.15
CA SER A 405 -0.52 -48.18 0.65
C SER A 405 -0.50 -47.17 1.80
N ALA A 406 -1.24 -46.07 1.66
CA ALA A 406 -1.33 -45.05 2.68
C ALA A 406 -1.94 -45.55 4.00
N LEU A 407 -2.96 -46.41 3.92
CA LEU A 407 -3.63 -47.01 5.07
C LEU A 407 -2.83 -48.15 5.74
N GLN A 408 -1.97 -48.85 4.99
CA GLN A 408 -1.11 -49.91 5.53
C GLN A 408 0.14 -49.40 6.23
N THR A 409 0.55 -48.15 5.96
CA THR A 409 1.74 -47.61 6.60
C THR A 409 1.44 -47.32 8.07
N SER A 410 2.20 -47.92 9.00
CA SER A 410 2.18 -47.59 10.43
C SER A 410 2.90 -46.24 10.67
N GLU A 411 2.47 -45.20 9.97
CA GLU A 411 2.93 -43.84 10.30
C GLU A 411 2.33 -43.43 11.65
N ALA A 412 3.17 -42.91 12.53
CA ALA A 412 2.74 -42.41 13.83
C ALA A 412 1.83 -41.18 13.73
N ASP A 413 1.83 -40.49 12.57
CA ASP A 413 0.99 -39.32 12.31
C ASP A 413 0.01 -39.54 11.14
N PRO A 414 -1.27 -39.84 11.39
CA PRO A 414 -2.31 -39.97 10.36
C PRO A 414 -2.54 -38.67 9.56
N ARG A 415 -2.12 -37.51 10.07
CA ARG A 415 -2.14 -36.24 9.33
C ARG A 415 -1.16 -36.24 8.17
N SER A 416 0.06 -36.72 8.39
CA SER A 416 1.06 -36.91 7.33
C SER A 416 0.54 -37.82 6.23
N ALA A 417 -0.03 -38.97 6.60
CA ALA A 417 -0.54 -39.95 5.65
C ALA A 417 -1.67 -39.39 4.77
N LEU A 418 -2.70 -38.77 5.38
CA LEU A 418 -3.90 -38.35 4.68
C LEU A 418 -3.86 -36.93 4.11
N LEU A 419 -3.13 -35.99 4.69
CA LEU A 419 -3.13 -34.59 4.21
C LEU A 419 -1.85 -34.20 3.47
N VAL A 420 -0.78 -34.99 3.59
CA VAL A 420 0.51 -34.68 2.95
C VAL A 420 0.86 -35.68 1.86
N ARG A 421 0.89 -36.99 2.19
CA ARG A 421 1.33 -38.02 1.24
C ARG A 421 0.23 -38.41 0.26
N LEU A 422 -0.92 -38.87 0.75
CA LEU A 422 -1.99 -39.39 -0.10
C LEU A 422 -2.45 -38.38 -1.18
N PRO A 423 -2.63 -37.07 -0.89
CA PRO A 423 -2.97 -36.09 -1.92
C PRO A 423 -1.96 -35.99 -3.07
N ARG A 424 -0.66 -36.24 -2.80
CA ARG A 424 0.39 -36.23 -3.84
C ARG A 424 0.38 -37.48 -4.72
N GLU A 425 -0.13 -38.59 -4.20
CA GLU A 425 -0.16 -39.89 -4.89
C GLU A 425 -1.45 -40.09 -5.69
N ILE A 426 -2.54 -39.39 -5.37
CA ILE A 426 -3.78 -39.39 -6.16
C ILE A 426 -3.58 -38.59 -7.45
N CYS A 427 -3.84 -39.22 -8.60
CA CYS A 427 -3.47 -38.74 -9.93
C CYS A 427 -4.03 -37.36 -10.32
N GLU A 428 -5.13 -36.92 -9.70
CA GLU A 428 -5.81 -35.65 -10.03
C GLU A 428 -5.59 -34.52 -9.03
N VAL A 429 -4.92 -34.78 -7.92
CA VAL A 429 -4.66 -33.77 -6.88
C VAL A 429 -3.20 -33.33 -6.92
N GLY A 430 -2.25 -34.27 -6.87
CA GLY A 430 -0.82 -34.02 -7.09
C GLY A 430 -0.10 -33.15 -6.05
N GLU A 431 -0.81 -32.48 -5.14
CA GLU A 431 -0.28 -31.55 -4.16
C GLU A 431 -0.79 -31.83 -2.74
N SER A 432 0.04 -31.57 -1.73
CA SER A 432 -0.35 -31.66 -0.32
C SER A 432 -1.36 -30.58 0.06
N TYR A 433 -2.22 -30.86 1.04
CA TYR A 433 -3.27 -29.97 1.54
C TYR A 433 -2.83 -28.50 1.72
N GLU A 434 -1.69 -28.26 2.37
CA GLU A 434 -1.19 -26.89 2.63
C GLU A 434 -0.84 -26.10 1.36
N LYS A 435 -0.65 -26.79 0.23
CA LYS A 435 -0.23 -26.22 -1.06
C LYS A 435 -1.37 -26.07 -2.05
N TRP A 436 -2.57 -26.57 -1.73
CA TRP A 436 -3.72 -26.42 -2.61
C TRP A 436 -3.96 -24.95 -2.94
N GLN A 437 -4.22 -24.69 -4.22
CA GLN A 437 -4.48 -23.33 -4.72
C GLN A 437 -5.92 -22.89 -4.44
N THR A 438 -6.88 -23.81 -4.50
CA THR A 438 -8.31 -23.51 -4.30
C THR A 438 -8.96 -24.54 -3.39
N TRP A 439 -9.99 -24.12 -2.65
CA TRP A 439 -10.73 -25.01 -1.77
C TRP A 439 -11.45 -26.13 -2.52
N ASN A 440 -11.84 -25.88 -3.78
CA ASN A 440 -12.57 -26.86 -4.60
C ASN A 440 -11.76 -28.15 -4.91
N ILE A 441 -10.43 -28.13 -4.75
CA ILE A 441 -9.58 -29.33 -4.86
C ILE A 441 -10.03 -30.41 -3.86
N ARG A 442 -10.59 -30.01 -2.71
CA ARG A 442 -11.21 -30.91 -1.73
C ARG A 442 -12.23 -31.85 -2.39
N THR A 443 -13.11 -31.32 -3.25
CA THR A 443 -14.20 -32.09 -3.86
C THR A 443 -13.64 -33.22 -4.71
N THR A 444 -12.64 -32.91 -5.55
CA THR A 444 -11.92 -33.91 -6.35
C THR A 444 -11.23 -34.93 -5.45
N TYR A 445 -10.52 -34.47 -4.43
CA TYR A 445 -9.79 -35.35 -3.51
C TYR A 445 -10.71 -36.34 -2.78
N VAL A 446 -11.81 -35.86 -2.19
CA VAL A 446 -12.78 -36.68 -1.48
C VAL A 446 -13.49 -37.66 -2.44
N THR A 447 -13.83 -37.21 -3.65
CA THR A 447 -14.44 -38.09 -4.67
C THR A 447 -13.51 -39.24 -5.03
N ARG A 448 -12.22 -38.97 -5.26
CA ARG A 448 -11.24 -40.00 -5.57
C ARG A 448 -10.99 -40.96 -4.41
N ILE A 449 -10.98 -40.47 -3.17
CA ILE A 449 -10.95 -41.35 -1.99
C ILE A 449 -12.18 -42.24 -1.94
N CYS A 450 -13.37 -41.70 -2.20
CA CYS A 450 -14.61 -42.46 -2.17
C CYS A 450 -14.62 -43.56 -3.24
N GLU A 451 -14.20 -43.27 -4.47
CA GLU A 451 -14.07 -44.27 -5.54
C GLU A 451 -13.06 -45.36 -5.17
N ALA A 452 -11.89 -44.96 -4.66
CA ALA A 452 -10.84 -45.87 -4.23
C ALA A 452 -11.26 -46.76 -3.05
N ALA A 453 -11.90 -46.19 -2.03
CA ALA A 453 -12.42 -46.91 -0.87
C ALA A 453 -13.53 -47.89 -1.27
N CYS A 454 -14.44 -47.48 -2.17
CA CYS A 454 -15.45 -48.36 -2.74
C CYS A 454 -14.82 -49.54 -3.51
N GLU A 455 -13.80 -49.30 -4.33
CA GLU A 455 -13.09 -50.36 -5.06
C GLU A 455 -12.44 -51.35 -4.09
N ILE A 456 -11.73 -50.86 -3.06
CA ILE A 456 -11.11 -51.71 -2.03
C ILE A 456 -12.19 -52.47 -1.25
N ALA A 457 -13.31 -51.84 -0.90
CA ALA A 457 -14.41 -52.49 -0.19
C ALA A 457 -15.06 -53.61 -1.02
N GLN A 458 -15.28 -53.37 -2.32
CA GLN A 458 -15.86 -54.35 -3.23
C GLN A 458 -14.97 -55.57 -3.42
N ARG A 459 -13.66 -55.37 -3.46
CA ARG A 459 -12.69 -56.47 -3.68
C ARG A 459 -12.25 -57.16 -2.39
N GLY A 460 -12.23 -56.44 -1.26
CA GLY A 460 -11.76 -56.92 0.04
C GLY A 460 -12.83 -57.54 0.94
N ARG A 461 -14.10 -57.60 0.53
CA ARG A 461 -15.14 -58.35 1.27
C ARG A 461 -15.01 -59.84 0.98
N VAL A 462 -14.46 -60.58 1.95
CA VAL A 462 -14.31 -62.06 1.89
C VAL A 462 -15.65 -62.78 1.66
N GLY A 463 -16.78 -62.18 2.08
CA GLY A 463 -18.13 -62.73 1.88
C GLY A 463 -18.64 -62.72 0.43
N ASP A 464 -18.13 -61.81 -0.40
CA ASP A 464 -18.46 -61.65 -1.82
C ASP A 464 -17.20 -61.94 -2.65
N ALA A 465 -16.66 -63.15 -2.52
CA ALA A 465 -15.41 -63.55 -3.16
C ALA A 465 -15.40 -63.19 -4.65
N THR A 466 -14.41 -62.39 -5.08
CA THR A 466 -14.15 -62.19 -6.51
C THR A 466 -14.01 -63.58 -7.17
N PRO A 467 -14.33 -63.74 -8.47
CA PRO A 467 -14.24 -65.06 -9.13
C PRO A 467 -12.86 -65.73 -8.94
N GLN A 468 -11.81 -64.92 -8.80
CA GLN A 468 -10.46 -65.38 -8.54
C GLN A 468 -10.26 -65.85 -7.08
N VAL A 469 -10.79 -65.13 -6.08
CA VAL A 469 -10.83 -65.57 -4.68
C VAL A 469 -11.62 -66.87 -4.55
N GLN A 470 -12.79 -66.97 -5.20
CA GLN A 470 -13.58 -68.19 -5.19
C GLN A 470 -12.79 -69.35 -5.83
N THR A 471 -12.07 -69.08 -6.92
CA THR A 471 -11.22 -70.08 -7.57
C THR A 471 -10.08 -70.55 -6.66
N LEU A 472 -9.38 -69.62 -6.00
CA LEU A 472 -8.30 -69.94 -5.05
C LEU A 472 -8.85 -70.68 -3.82
N TRP A 473 -10.03 -70.30 -3.34
CA TRP A 473 -10.70 -70.96 -2.22
C TRP A 473 -11.15 -72.38 -2.57
N GLU A 474 -11.72 -72.59 -3.76
CA GLU A 474 -12.06 -73.94 -4.24
C GLU A 474 -10.81 -74.78 -4.52
N GLN A 475 -9.73 -74.20 -5.04
CA GLN A 475 -8.43 -74.88 -5.18
C GLN A 475 -7.84 -75.27 -3.83
N PHE A 476 -7.89 -74.36 -2.85
CA PHE A 476 -7.45 -74.64 -1.48
C PHE A 476 -8.30 -75.73 -0.82
N LYS A 477 -9.63 -75.70 -0.99
CA LYS A 477 -10.53 -76.78 -0.53
C LYS A 477 -10.22 -78.12 -1.21
N ALA A 478 -9.95 -78.10 -2.52
CA ALA A 478 -9.57 -79.32 -3.25
C ALA A 478 -8.27 -79.90 -2.69
N GLN A 479 -7.24 -79.08 -2.48
CA GLN A 479 -5.99 -79.49 -1.85
C GLN A 479 -6.19 -79.99 -0.42
N LEU A 480 -7.01 -79.32 0.38
CA LEU A 480 -7.39 -79.78 1.74
C LEU A 480 -8.11 -81.13 1.71
N ASN A 481 -8.90 -81.41 0.68
CA ASN A 481 -9.61 -82.68 0.52
C ASN A 481 -8.70 -83.82 0.05
N GLU A 482 -7.56 -83.51 -0.55
CA GLU A 482 -6.51 -84.49 -0.90
C GLU A 482 -5.61 -84.85 0.29
N LEU A 483 -5.57 -84.02 1.34
CA LEU A 483 -4.81 -84.32 2.56
C LEU A 483 -5.38 -85.53 3.29
N THR A 484 -4.48 -86.36 3.81
CA THR A 484 -4.80 -87.48 4.69
C THR A 484 -5.36 -86.99 6.03
N PRO A 485 -6.10 -87.84 6.78
CA PRO A 485 -6.67 -87.46 8.06
C PRO A 485 -5.66 -86.92 9.08
N ASP A 486 -4.42 -87.43 9.06
CA ASP A 486 -3.37 -87.00 9.99
C ASP A 486 -2.73 -85.67 9.57
N GLU A 487 -2.58 -85.41 8.27
CA GLU A 487 -2.15 -84.10 7.76
C GLU A 487 -3.18 -83.01 8.04
N ARG A 488 -4.48 -83.30 7.92
CA ARG A 488 -5.53 -82.35 8.29
C ARG A 488 -5.50 -82.03 9.79
N ARG A 489 -5.29 -83.03 10.65
CA ARG A 489 -5.14 -82.81 12.09
C ARG A 489 -3.91 -81.95 12.41
N TRP A 490 -2.80 -82.20 11.72
CA TRP A 490 -1.60 -81.38 11.87
C TRP A 490 -1.83 -79.94 11.41
N LEU A 491 -2.48 -79.73 10.27
CA LEU A 491 -2.73 -78.40 9.72
C LEU A 491 -3.71 -77.60 10.58
N ILE A 492 -4.76 -78.23 11.12
CA ILE A 492 -5.67 -77.60 12.10
C ILE A 492 -4.91 -77.25 13.39
N LYS A 493 -4.01 -78.13 13.85
CA LYS A 493 -3.20 -77.87 15.04
C LYS A 493 -2.22 -76.71 14.82
N ALA A 494 -1.48 -76.71 13.72
CA ALA A 494 -0.53 -75.65 13.37
C ALA A 494 -1.25 -74.30 13.17
N PHE A 495 -2.37 -74.29 12.46
CA PHE A 495 -3.18 -73.07 12.29
C PHE A 495 -3.70 -72.54 13.62
N ASN A 496 -4.16 -73.41 14.53
CA ASN A 496 -4.58 -72.99 15.87
C ASN A 496 -3.42 -72.50 16.74
N GLU A 497 -2.23 -73.09 16.62
CA GLU A 497 -1.03 -72.64 17.35
C GLU A 497 -0.50 -71.29 16.85
N GLU A 498 -0.71 -70.97 15.57
CA GLU A 498 -0.15 -69.77 14.93
C GLU A 498 -1.13 -68.58 14.89
N PHE A 499 -2.44 -68.84 15.02
CA PHE A 499 -3.49 -67.81 14.94
C PHE A 499 -4.43 -67.75 16.16
N GLN A 500 -4.18 -68.50 17.25
CA GLN A 500 -4.77 -68.15 18.55
C GLN A 500 -3.96 -67.02 19.22
N PRO A 501 -4.63 -66.06 19.88
CA PRO A 501 -3.98 -64.89 20.50
C PRO A 501 -3.04 -65.23 21.65
#